data_AF-A0A6A3P2W1-F1
#
_entry.id   AF-A0A6A3P2W1-F1
#
_cell.length_a   1.000
_cell.length_b   1.000
_cell.length_c   1.000
_cell.angle_alpha   90.00
_cell.angle_beta   90.00
_cell.angle_gamma   90.00
#
_symmetry.space_group_name_H-M   'P 1'
#
loop_
_entity.id
_entity.type
_entity.pdbx_description
1 polymer ?
#
loop_
_entity_poly.entity_id
_entity_poly.type
_entity_poly.pdbx_seq_one_letter_code
_entity_poly.pdbx_strand_id
1 'polypeptide(L)'
;MALNKVYAAATDDDEGVTLASTEVDTHSSSRPPQLKKLAVKSAPRKAKDPFHRRLQRNVLKQYNKLSWSTRQTISVAISLSAVLYAFISVPFRIGFLYNPFDATQDERRRWTWELAVFTPMDVVTDLIGILEFVNFYRLWRNALTHKEEETNFDKDVKLMRGISKRLRNTNVLLRARTSVGLRQGKAKWTLANIGRTTTLYDSTADDLVFDKQSRAARKFEFALEVFALVPFELIPLALGVYDALHIAHLNKLCRFYKVRRCFARLSKIYSDRPWVQHLSSTGIRTLVRTIGYCAGACHWVACGYMLVAHAQCGVSLHSCDPEVETSWIVRDRPHGATVARKYGRTLYWASRTMVLLGYDDVTPVSNGETIYGSTRRRTL
;
A
#
# COMPACT_ATOMS: atom_id res chain seq x y z
N MET A 1 -52.82 -2.63 36.80
CA MET A 1 -53.63 -2.91 38.00
C MET A 1 -54.55 -4.07 37.66
N ALA A 2 -54.63 -5.07 38.54
CA ALA A 2 -55.43 -6.30 38.47
C ALA A 2 -55.01 -7.35 37.41
N LEU A 3 -54.38 -8.46 37.82
CA LEU A 3 -54.93 -9.68 38.48
C LEU A 3 -55.65 -10.59 37.48
N ASN A 4 -55.06 -11.75 37.18
CA ASN A 4 -55.27 -13.06 37.85
C ASN A 4 -56.53 -13.76 37.34
N LYS A 5 -56.38 -15.02 36.91
CA LYS A 5 -56.96 -16.24 37.54
C LYS A 5 -56.93 -17.41 36.53
N VAL A 6 -56.21 -18.52 36.82
CA VAL A 6 -56.56 -19.69 37.68
C VAL A 6 -57.27 -20.77 36.86
N TYR A 7 -56.53 -21.86 36.51
CA TYR A 7 -56.57 -23.26 37.01
C TYR A 7 -57.56 -24.22 36.32
N ALA A 8 -57.03 -25.36 35.88
CA ALA A 8 -57.44 -26.76 36.20
C ALA A 8 -56.54 -27.70 35.36
N ALA A 9 -55.65 -28.53 35.92
CA ALA A 9 -55.88 -29.84 36.57
C ALA A 9 -56.49 -30.87 35.58
N ALA A 10 -56.00 -32.11 35.40
CA ALA A 10 -55.19 -33.00 36.23
C ALA A 10 -54.68 -34.23 35.44
N THR A 11 -53.68 -34.93 36.03
CA THR A 11 -53.41 -36.41 36.08
C THR A 11 -53.03 -37.15 34.78
N ASP A 12 -51.82 -37.71 34.65
CA ASP A 12 -51.30 -39.00 35.21
C ASP A 12 -51.91 -40.19 34.44
N ASP A 13 -51.25 -41.26 34.00
CA ASP A 13 -49.89 -41.80 34.06
C ASP A 13 -49.83 -42.95 33.03
N ASP A 14 -48.64 -43.55 32.91
CA ASP A 14 -48.33 -44.96 32.58
C ASP A 14 -47.63 -45.37 31.27
N GLU A 15 -46.59 -46.17 31.49
CA GLU A 15 -45.57 -46.71 30.60
C GLU A 15 -45.98 -48.03 29.88
N GLY A 16 -45.15 -48.47 28.92
CA GLY A 16 -45.09 -49.87 28.43
C GLY A 16 -44.97 -49.97 26.90
N VAL A 17 -43.79 -50.05 26.29
CA VAL A 17 -42.92 -51.24 26.07
C VAL A 17 -43.44 -52.24 25.00
N THR A 18 -42.77 -52.18 23.83
CA THR A 18 -42.40 -53.21 22.82
C THR A 18 -43.31 -54.39 22.43
N LEU A 19 -43.55 -54.55 21.12
CA LEU A 19 -43.08 -55.66 20.24
C LEU A 19 -43.75 -55.55 18.85
N ALA A 20 -42.99 -55.30 17.79
CA ALA A 20 -42.67 -56.25 16.72
C ALA A 20 -43.84 -57.09 16.17
N SER A 21 -44.29 -56.77 14.95
CA SER A 21 -44.69 -57.77 13.96
C SER A 21 -44.56 -57.19 12.54
N THR A 22 -43.78 -57.93 11.78
CA THR A 22 -43.55 -57.91 10.33
C THR A 22 -44.84 -58.07 9.55
N GLU A 23 -45.05 -57.23 8.53
CA GLU A 23 -45.72 -57.66 7.31
C GLU A 23 -45.13 -56.93 6.10
N VAL A 24 -44.88 -57.75 5.09
CA VAL A 24 -44.28 -57.47 3.79
C VAL A 24 -45.41 -57.01 2.88
N ASP A 25 -45.26 -55.88 2.17
CA ASP A 25 -45.58 -55.86 0.74
C ASP A 25 -45.08 -54.61 0.00
N THR A 26 -44.33 -54.96 -1.04
CA THR A 26 -44.04 -54.30 -2.32
C THR A 26 -44.96 -53.16 -2.78
N HIS A 27 -44.40 -51.99 -3.08
CA HIS A 27 -44.48 -51.37 -4.43
C HIS A 27 -43.66 -50.06 -4.51
N SER A 28 -42.87 -49.97 -5.56
CA SER A 28 -41.99 -48.84 -5.89
C SER A 28 -42.77 -47.59 -6.32
N SER A 29 -42.48 -46.43 -5.72
CA SER A 29 -42.71 -45.15 -6.38
C SER A 29 -41.73 -44.08 -5.89
N SER A 30 -41.15 -43.40 -6.87
CA SER A 30 -40.02 -42.48 -6.85
C SER A 30 -40.27 -41.17 -6.07
N ARG A 31 -39.43 -40.88 -5.07
CA ARG A 31 -39.14 -39.51 -4.59
C ARG A 31 -37.68 -39.39 -4.14
N PRO A 32 -37.01 -38.25 -4.38
CA PRO A 32 -35.59 -38.06 -4.05
C PRO A 32 -35.37 -37.91 -2.54
N PRO A 33 -34.19 -38.26 -2.01
CA PRO A 33 -33.90 -38.12 -0.59
C PRO A 33 -33.81 -36.65 -0.20
N GLN A 34 -34.70 -36.24 0.71
CA GLN A 34 -34.60 -35.01 1.48
C GLN A 34 -33.28 -35.03 2.25
N LEU A 35 -32.32 -34.23 1.78
CA LEU A 35 -31.06 -33.97 2.46
C LEU A 35 -31.39 -33.30 3.80
N LYS A 36 -31.23 -34.04 4.90
CA LYS A 36 -31.33 -33.52 6.27
C LYS A 36 -30.42 -32.29 6.36
N LYS A 37 -31.03 -31.10 6.48
CA LYS A 37 -30.33 -29.86 6.85
C LYS A 37 -29.70 -30.09 8.23
N LEU A 38 -28.43 -30.47 8.24
CA LEU A 38 -27.58 -30.31 9.41
C LEU A 38 -27.55 -28.81 9.71
N ALA A 39 -28.32 -28.43 10.72
CA ALA A 39 -28.28 -27.11 11.30
C ALA A 39 -26.88 -26.88 11.85
N VAL A 40 -26.04 -26.23 11.05
CA VAL A 40 -24.78 -25.65 11.50
C VAL A 40 -25.14 -24.66 12.59
N LYS A 41 -24.91 -25.04 13.85
CA LYS A 41 -24.94 -24.13 15.00
C LYS A 41 -23.96 -23.01 14.69
N SER A 42 -24.48 -21.89 14.22
CA SER A 42 -23.73 -20.67 14.00
C SER A 42 -23.14 -20.25 15.35
N ALA A 43 -21.82 -20.23 15.43
CA ALA A 43 -21.09 -19.72 16.57
C ALA A 43 -21.64 -18.35 16.99
N PRO A 44 -21.73 -18.06 18.30
CA PRO A 44 -22.26 -16.79 18.78
C PRO A 44 -21.34 -15.66 18.29
N ARG A 45 -21.86 -14.84 17.38
CA ARG A 45 -21.20 -13.59 16.97
C ARG A 45 -21.11 -12.70 18.20
N LYS A 46 -19.90 -12.58 18.77
CA LYS A 46 -19.58 -11.63 19.85
C LYS A 46 -20.23 -10.27 19.54
N ALA A 47 -21.08 -9.81 20.47
CA ALA A 47 -21.76 -8.53 20.38
C ALA A 47 -20.71 -7.41 20.39
N LYS A 48 -20.34 -6.90 19.21
CA LYS A 48 -19.54 -5.69 19.10
C LYS A 48 -20.37 -4.51 19.60
N ASP A 49 -19.82 -3.75 20.54
CA ASP A 49 -20.45 -2.66 21.28
C ASP A 49 -21.41 -1.78 20.45
N PRO A 50 -22.64 -1.52 20.93
CA PRO A 50 -23.62 -0.71 20.21
C PRO A 50 -23.17 0.75 20.05
N PHE A 51 -22.27 1.23 20.92
CA PHE A 51 -21.73 2.59 20.90
C PHE A 51 -20.86 2.85 19.66
N HIS A 52 -19.92 1.94 19.35
CA HIS A 52 -19.05 2.07 18.18
C HIS A 52 -19.84 2.06 16.87
N ARG A 53 -20.91 1.24 16.79
CA ARG A 53 -21.81 1.22 15.63
C ARG A 53 -22.59 2.52 15.48
N ARG A 54 -23.00 3.17 16.57
CA ARG A 54 -23.68 4.48 16.52
C ARG A 54 -22.72 5.58 16.08
N LEU A 55 -21.51 5.63 16.64
CA LEU A 55 -20.50 6.63 16.28
C LEU A 55 -20.10 6.51 14.80
N GLN A 56 -19.79 5.29 14.33
CA GLN A 56 -19.46 5.07 12.91
C GLN A 56 -20.61 5.44 11.97
N ARG A 57 -21.86 5.14 12.34
CA ARG A 57 -23.02 5.52 11.52
C ARG A 57 -23.20 7.02 11.46
N ASN A 58 -22.96 7.75 12.54
CA ASN A 58 -23.10 9.20 12.56
C ASN A 58 -21.98 9.89 11.75
N VAL A 59 -20.74 9.42 11.90
CA VAL A 59 -19.59 9.88 11.11
C VAL A 59 -19.81 9.57 9.62
N LEU A 60 -20.25 8.35 9.29
CA LEU A 60 -20.50 7.98 7.90
C LEU A 60 -21.68 8.74 7.29
N LYS A 61 -22.73 9.05 8.07
CA LYS A 61 -23.85 9.91 7.65
C LYS A 61 -23.39 11.34 7.36
N GLN A 62 -22.54 11.92 8.22
CA GLN A 62 -21.97 13.25 7.99
C GLN A 62 -21.01 13.26 6.80
N TYR A 63 -20.14 12.25 6.69
CA TYR A 63 -19.29 12.06 5.51
C TYR A 63 -20.13 11.92 4.23
N ASN A 64 -21.27 11.23 4.32
CA ASN A 64 -22.21 11.05 3.22
C ASN A 64 -23.07 12.29 2.89
N LYS A 65 -22.99 13.37 3.68
CA LYS A 65 -23.59 14.67 3.33
C LYS A 65 -22.65 15.58 2.57
N LEU A 66 -21.33 15.34 2.64
CA LEU A 66 -20.34 16.15 1.93
C LEU A 66 -20.40 15.91 0.42
N SER A 67 -20.05 16.92 -0.38
CA SER A 67 -19.94 16.78 -1.83
C SER A 67 -18.92 15.70 -2.20
N TRP A 68 -19.13 15.03 -3.33
CA TRP A 68 -18.26 13.96 -3.81
C TRP A 68 -16.79 14.42 -3.95
N SER A 69 -16.57 15.66 -4.43
CA SER A 69 -15.23 16.25 -4.55
C SER A 69 -14.55 16.40 -3.19
N THR A 70 -15.25 16.93 -2.19
CA THR A 70 -14.71 17.10 -0.83
C THR A 70 -14.35 15.77 -0.19
N ARG A 71 -15.16 14.72 -0.42
CA ARG A 71 -14.85 13.36 0.07
C ARG A 71 -13.57 12.79 -0.52
N GLN A 72 -13.37 12.98 -1.83
CA GLN A 72 -12.15 12.53 -2.51
C GLN A 72 -10.93 13.32 -2.04
N THR A 73 -11.06 14.64 -1.88
CA THR A 73 -9.98 15.49 -1.34
C THR A 73 -9.59 15.04 0.08
N ILE A 74 -10.56 14.86 0.98
CA ILE A 74 -10.28 14.42 2.36
C ILE A 74 -9.57 13.08 2.36
N SER A 75 -10.03 12.12 1.56
CA SER A 75 -9.40 10.80 1.45
C SER A 75 -7.94 10.91 0.97
N VAL A 76 -7.70 11.65 -0.12
CA VAL A 76 -6.34 11.86 -0.65
C VAL A 76 -5.46 12.62 0.33
N ALA A 77 -6.01 13.60 1.06
CA ALA A 77 -5.27 14.35 2.06
C ALA A 77 -4.86 13.47 3.24
N ILE A 78 -5.76 12.63 3.77
CA ILE A 78 -5.44 11.67 4.83
C ILE A 78 -4.35 10.71 4.37
N SER A 79 -4.48 10.15 3.16
CA SER A 79 -3.46 9.29 2.56
C SER A 79 -2.10 9.98 2.44
N LEU A 80 -2.09 11.21 1.93
CA LEU A 80 -0.87 12.00 1.76
C LEU A 80 -0.21 12.29 3.11
N SER A 81 -0.99 12.71 4.11
CA SER A 81 -0.51 12.98 5.47
C SER A 81 0.11 11.73 6.11
N ALA A 82 -0.52 10.56 5.98
CA ALA A 82 -0.01 9.29 6.50
C ALA A 82 1.34 8.90 5.87
N VAL A 83 1.50 9.11 4.56
CA VAL A 83 2.75 8.80 3.86
C VAL A 83 3.85 9.82 4.18
N LEU A 84 3.52 11.11 4.26
CA LEU A 84 4.47 12.15 4.65
C LEU A 84 4.93 11.97 6.11
N TYR A 85 4.02 11.56 6.99
CA TYR A 85 4.34 11.22 8.37
C TYR A 85 5.39 10.10 8.43
N ALA A 86 5.17 8.98 7.72
CA ALA A 86 6.16 7.90 7.66
C ALA A 86 7.50 8.38 7.07
N PHE A 87 7.46 9.19 6.01
CA PHE A 87 8.67 9.70 5.34
C PHE A 87 9.54 10.60 6.23
N ILE A 88 8.94 11.36 7.15
CA ILE A 88 9.66 12.26 8.06
C ILE A 88 9.98 11.56 9.39
N SER A 89 9.00 10.87 9.98
CA SER A 89 9.18 10.30 11.32
C SER A 89 10.13 9.10 11.35
N VAL A 90 10.13 8.24 10.34
CA VAL A 90 10.97 7.04 10.32
C VAL A 90 12.47 7.36 10.32
N PRO A 91 13.02 8.14 9.36
CA PRO A 91 14.44 8.50 9.40
C PRO A 91 14.79 9.32 10.66
N PHE A 92 13.88 10.17 11.15
CA PHE A 92 14.09 10.89 12.40
C PHE A 92 14.28 9.94 13.60
N ARG A 93 13.41 8.93 13.76
CA ARG A 93 13.51 7.96 14.86
C ARG A 93 14.78 7.13 14.76
N ILE A 94 15.11 6.65 13.56
CA ILE A 94 16.33 5.88 13.35
C ILE A 94 17.55 6.76 13.61
N GLY A 95 17.50 8.03 13.20
CA GLY A 95 18.63 8.94 13.37
C GLY A 95 18.86 9.44 14.78
N PHE A 96 17.83 9.60 15.61
CA PHE A 96 17.91 10.30 16.90
C PHE A 96 17.48 9.47 18.11
N LEU A 97 16.70 8.41 17.92
CA LEU A 97 16.12 7.61 19.01
C LEU A 97 16.68 6.19 19.05
N TYR A 98 17.09 5.64 17.90
CA TYR A 98 17.68 4.30 17.83
C TYR A 98 19.07 4.27 18.47
N ASN A 99 19.31 3.30 19.35
CA ASN A 99 20.61 3.13 20.01
C ASN A 99 21.40 1.94 19.42
N PRO A 100 22.42 2.21 18.58
CA PRO A 100 23.19 1.14 17.95
C PRO A 100 24.16 0.42 18.90
N PHE A 101 24.50 1.03 20.05
CA PHE A 101 25.39 0.41 21.02
C PHE A 101 24.64 -0.55 21.91
N ASP A 102 25.38 -1.51 22.47
CA ASP A 102 24.88 -2.62 23.28
C ASP A 102 24.29 -2.11 24.61
N ALA A 103 23.11 -1.47 24.51
CA ALA A 103 22.28 -1.08 25.63
C ALA A 103 22.14 -2.30 26.54
N THR A 104 22.33 -2.10 27.84
CA THR A 104 22.12 -3.16 28.83
C THR A 104 20.75 -3.81 28.58
N GLN A 105 20.59 -5.11 28.87
CA GLN A 105 19.33 -5.81 28.58
C GLN A 105 18.10 -5.07 29.12
N ASP A 106 18.27 -4.32 30.22
CA ASP A 106 17.26 -3.48 30.84
C ASP A 106 16.89 -2.23 30.03
N GLU A 107 17.86 -1.58 29.38
CA GLU A 107 17.61 -0.43 28.50
C GLU A 107 16.89 -0.83 27.21
N ARG A 108 17.22 -1.99 26.61
CA ARG A 108 16.52 -2.49 25.41
C ARG A 108 15.06 -2.89 25.66
N ARG A 109 14.74 -3.22 26.91
CA ARG A 109 13.38 -3.59 27.37
C ARG A 109 12.60 -2.41 27.93
N ARG A 110 13.19 -1.21 28.04
CA ARG A 110 12.52 -0.06 28.62
C ARG A 110 11.61 0.61 27.60
N TRP A 111 10.33 0.73 27.95
CA TRP A 111 9.38 1.53 27.18
C TRP A 111 9.66 3.01 27.41
N THR A 112 10.04 3.73 26.35
CA THR A 112 10.34 5.16 26.44
C THR A 112 9.09 6.01 26.17
N TRP A 113 9.10 7.27 26.63
CA TRP A 113 7.96 8.17 26.44
C TRP A 113 7.81 8.58 24.96
N GLU A 114 8.93 8.65 24.22
CA GLU A 114 8.91 8.89 22.78
C GLU A 114 8.15 7.76 22.07
N LEU A 115 8.43 6.51 22.43
CA LEU A 115 7.73 5.34 21.91
C LEU A 115 6.23 5.42 22.25
N ALA A 116 5.88 5.80 23.49
CA ALA A 116 4.48 5.96 23.91
C ALA A 116 3.69 6.96 23.05
N VAL A 117 4.31 8.05 22.61
CA VAL A 117 3.67 9.06 21.76
C VAL A 117 3.60 8.61 20.30
N PHE A 118 4.63 7.92 19.83
CA PHE A 118 4.76 7.53 18.44
C PHE A 118 3.95 6.28 18.07
N THR A 119 3.88 5.28 18.96
CA THR A 119 3.09 4.06 18.76
C THR A 119 1.63 4.30 18.36
N PRO A 120 0.84 5.16 19.03
CA PRO A 120 -0.56 5.38 18.63
C PRO A 120 -0.66 6.01 17.23
N MET A 121 0.25 6.91 16.87
CA MET A 121 0.30 7.51 15.53
C MET A 121 0.68 6.49 14.45
N ASP A 122 1.56 5.54 14.79
CA ASP A 122 1.91 4.42 13.92
C ASP A 122 0.72 3.50 13.69
N VAL A 123 0.00 3.14 14.76
CA VAL A 123 -1.22 2.33 14.68
C VAL A 123 -2.26 3.01 13.79
N VAL A 124 -2.47 4.32 13.94
CA VAL A 124 -3.38 5.09 13.07
C VAL A 124 -2.92 5.03 11.61
N THR A 125 -1.62 5.22 11.35
CA THR A 125 -1.04 5.18 10.01
C THR A 125 -1.16 3.79 9.37
N ASP A 126 -1.02 2.73 10.16
CA ASP A 126 -1.17 1.34 9.72
C ASP A 126 -2.62 1.01 9.42
N LEU A 127 -3.57 1.47 10.26
CA LEU A 127 -5.00 1.34 10.00
C LEU A 127 -5.40 2.03 8.69
N ILE A 128 -4.92 3.26 8.46
CA ILE A 128 -5.14 3.97 7.18
C ILE A 128 -4.57 3.16 6.02
N GLY A 129 -3.35 2.65 6.16
CA GLY A 129 -2.70 1.82 5.14
C GLY A 129 -3.44 0.54 4.80
N ILE A 130 -3.94 -0.17 5.81
CA ILE A 130 -4.74 -1.39 5.65
C ILE A 130 -6.05 -1.06 4.92
N LEU A 131 -6.74 0.02 5.31
CA LEU A 131 -7.99 0.44 4.65
C LEU A 131 -7.77 0.78 3.18
N GLU A 132 -6.69 1.51 2.87
CA GLU A 132 -6.31 1.83 1.50
C GLU A 132 -5.98 0.58 0.68
N PHE A 133 -5.20 -0.34 1.26
CA PHE A 133 -4.86 -1.59 0.60
C PHE A 133 -6.09 -2.44 0.33
N VAL A 134 -7.02 -2.57 1.29
CA VAL A 134 -8.26 -3.32 1.08
C VAL A 134 -9.07 -2.71 -0.06
N ASN A 135 -9.13 -1.37 -0.15
CA ASN A 135 -9.81 -0.71 -1.26
C ASN A 135 -9.09 -0.94 -2.59
N PHE A 136 -7.76 -0.81 -2.61
CA PHE A 136 -6.93 -1.07 -3.78
C PHE A 136 -7.06 -2.53 -4.25
N TYR A 137 -6.96 -3.48 -3.33
CA TYR A 137 -7.09 -4.92 -3.58
C TYR A 137 -8.46 -5.28 -4.14
N ARG A 138 -9.56 -4.69 -3.62
CA ARG A 138 -10.90 -4.88 -4.18
C ARG A 138 -10.98 -4.39 -5.63
N LEU A 139 -10.46 -3.19 -5.90
CA LEU A 139 -10.44 -2.63 -7.26
C LEU A 139 -9.56 -3.46 -8.20
N TRP A 140 -8.39 -3.88 -7.73
CA TRP A 140 -7.46 -4.71 -8.48
C TRP A 140 -8.06 -6.09 -8.79
N ARG A 141 -8.69 -6.74 -7.80
CA ARG A 141 -9.37 -8.02 -7.96
C ARG A 141 -10.51 -7.92 -8.97
N ASN A 142 -11.35 -6.90 -8.88
CA ASN A 142 -12.46 -6.69 -9.83
C ASN A 142 -11.95 -6.44 -11.27
N ALA A 143 -10.82 -5.75 -11.41
CA ALA A 143 -10.19 -5.54 -12.72
C ALA A 143 -9.59 -6.83 -13.29
N LEU A 144 -9.04 -7.70 -12.45
CA LEU A 144 -8.56 -9.01 -12.87
C LEU A 144 -9.70 -9.93 -13.30
N THR A 145 -10.80 -9.99 -12.55
CA THR A 145 -11.95 -10.84 -12.91
C THR A 145 -12.57 -10.44 -14.24
N HIS A 146 -12.74 -9.13 -14.50
CA HIS A 146 -13.23 -8.66 -15.80
C HIS A 146 -12.28 -9.00 -16.95
N LYS A 147 -10.96 -8.92 -16.72
CA LYS A 147 -9.97 -9.19 -17.76
C LYS A 147 -9.81 -10.70 -18.03
N GLU A 148 -9.97 -11.54 -17.01
CA GLU A 148 -10.06 -13.00 -17.19
C GLU A 148 -11.29 -13.35 -18.04
N GLU A 149 -12.43 -12.71 -17.79
CA GLU A 149 -13.65 -12.89 -18.59
C GLU A 149 -13.47 -12.44 -20.05
N GLU A 150 -12.85 -11.28 -20.29
CA GLU A 150 -12.53 -10.80 -21.65
C GLU A 150 -11.51 -11.68 -22.37
N THR A 151 -10.48 -12.17 -21.69
CA THR A 151 -9.47 -13.04 -22.31
C THR A 151 -10.00 -14.44 -22.56
N ASN A 152 -10.89 -14.95 -21.71
CA ASN A 152 -11.60 -16.20 -21.95
C ASN A 152 -12.56 -16.04 -23.13
N PHE A 153 -13.30 -14.91 -23.20
CA PHE A 153 -14.15 -14.60 -24.34
C PHE A 153 -13.36 -14.45 -25.66
N ASP A 154 -12.20 -13.77 -25.67
CA ASP A 154 -11.36 -13.64 -26.87
C ASP A 154 -10.73 -14.99 -27.27
N LYS A 155 -10.37 -15.84 -26.30
CA LYS A 155 -9.93 -17.22 -26.57
C LYS A 155 -11.06 -18.04 -27.18
N ASP A 156 -12.28 -17.94 -26.65
CA ASP A 156 -13.46 -18.65 -27.15
C ASP A 156 -13.85 -18.15 -28.55
N VAL A 157 -13.75 -16.84 -28.81
CA VAL A 157 -13.96 -16.26 -30.15
C VAL A 157 -12.88 -16.69 -31.13
N LYS A 158 -11.60 -16.75 -30.72
CA LYS A 158 -10.50 -17.27 -31.56
C LYS A 158 -10.66 -18.77 -31.83
N LEU A 159 -11.08 -19.53 -30.83
CA LEU A 159 -11.40 -20.96 -30.96
C LEU A 159 -12.57 -21.16 -31.94
N MET A 160 -13.68 -20.45 -31.75
CA MET A 160 -14.84 -20.44 -32.65
C MET A 160 -14.48 -20.02 -34.07
N ARG A 161 -13.61 -19.02 -34.24
CA ARG A 161 -13.13 -18.57 -35.57
C ARG A 161 -12.21 -19.61 -36.21
N GLY A 162 -11.40 -20.33 -35.42
CA GLY A 162 -10.60 -21.47 -35.86
C GLY A 162 -11.47 -22.65 -36.30
N ILE A 163 -12.49 -22.99 -35.52
CA ILE A 163 -13.49 -24.03 -35.82
C ILE A 163 -14.27 -23.65 -37.09
N SER A 164 -14.71 -22.39 -37.21
CA SER A 164 -15.43 -21.88 -38.39
C SER A 164 -14.55 -21.90 -39.65
N LYS A 165 -13.26 -21.55 -39.57
CA LYS A 165 -12.31 -21.70 -40.68
C LYS A 165 -12.11 -23.17 -41.06
N ARG A 166 -12.05 -24.08 -40.07
CA ARG A 166 -11.92 -25.51 -40.31
C ARG A 166 -13.16 -26.07 -41.02
N LEU A 167 -14.36 -25.72 -40.54
CA LEU A 167 -15.65 -26.04 -41.16
C LEU A 167 -15.82 -25.44 -42.56
N ARG A 168 -15.30 -24.22 -42.79
CA ARG A 168 -15.31 -23.59 -44.11
C ARG A 168 -14.39 -24.35 -45.08
N ASN A 169 -13.23 -24.81 -44.64
CA ASN A 169 -12.36 -25.65 -45.46
C ASN A 169 -12.99 -27.03 -45.77
N THR A 170 -13.78 -27.60 -44.85
CA THR A 170 -14.55 -28.83 -45.13
C THR A 170 -15.69 -28.59 -46.12
N ASN A 171 -16.36 -27.44 -46.05
CA ASN A 171 -17.42 -27.08 -47.00
C ASN A 171 -16.89 -26.66 -48.39
N VAL A 172 -15.62 -26.27 -48.50
CA VAL A 172 -14.94 -26.01 -49.80
C VAL A 172 -14.64 -27.32 -50.54
N LEU A 173 -14.56 -28.46 -49.86
CA LEU A 173 -14.43 -29.78 -50.49
C LEU A 173 -15.76 -30.32 -51.07
N LEU A 174 -16.92 -29.75 -50.68
CA LEU A 174 -18.24 -30.14 -51.17
C LEU A 174 -18.84 -29.18 -52.22
N ARG A 175 -18.15 -28.08 -52.55
CA ARG A 175 -18.58 -27.14 -53.59
C ARG A 175 -17.44 -26.80 -54.54
N ALA A 176 -16.84 -27.84 -55.12
CA ALA A 176 -15.92 -27.70 -56.25
C ALA A 176 -16.47 -28.47 -57.46
N ARG A 177 -17.59 -27.99 -58.01
CA ARG A 177 -17.96 -28.18 -59.42
C ARG A 177 -19.03 -27.18 -59.81
N THR A 178 -18.59 -25.98 -60.15
CA THR A 178 -18.98 -25.23 -61.37
C THR A 178 -18.23 -23.90 -61.37
N SER A 179 -17.36 -23.77 -62.35
CA SER A 179 -16.59 -22.58 -62.70
C SER A 179 -17.48 -21.52 -63.33
N VAL A 180 -17.44 -20.27 -62.86
CA VAL A 180 -17.63 -19.06 -63.69
C VAL A 180 -16.81 -17.93 -63.06
N GLY A 181 -15.94 -17.32 -63.87
CA GLY A 181 -14.94 -16.35 -63.43
C GLY A 181 -15.49 -15.00 -62.99
N LEU A 182 -14.72 -14.30 -62.15
CA LEU A 182 -14.86 -12.85 -61.98
C LEU A 182 -13.49 -12.21 -61.68
N ARG A 183 -13.01 -11.49 -62.70
CA ARG A 183 -12.19 -10.27 -62.68
C ARG A 183 -11.20 -10.08 -61.52
N GLN A 184 -9.91 -10.28 -61.81
CA GLN A 184 -8.84 -9.54 -61.16
C GLN A 184 -9.00 -8.03 -61.46
N GLY A 185 -9.63 -7.31 -60.54
CA GLY A 185 -9.61 -5.86 -60.53
C GLY A 185 -8.22 -5.38 -60.09
N LYS A 186 -7.55 -4.63 -60.97
CA LYS A 186 -6.28 -3.93 -60.69
C LYS A 186 -6.42 -3.11 -59.39
N ALA A 187 -5.78 -3.57 -58.33
CA ALA A 187 -5.61 -2.77 -57.12
C ALA A 187 -4.65 -1.62 -57.44
N LYS A 188 -5.18 -0.39 -57.46
CA LYS A 188 -4.38 0.83 -57.56
C LYS A 188 -3.57 0.95 -56.26
N TRP A 189 -2.27 0.69 -56.34
CA TRP A 189 -1.34 0.88 -55.24
C TRP A 189 -1.23 2.39 -54.93
N THR A 190 -1.99 2.85 -53.94
CA THR A 190 -1.84 4.20 -53.40
C THR A 190 -1.04 4.15 -52.09
N LEU A 191 -0.12 5.11 -51.95
CA LEU A 191 0.85 5.24 -50.85
C LEU A 191 0.19 5.22 -49.44
N ALA A 192 -1.10 5.54 -49.36
CA ALA A 192 -1.90 5.46 -48.14
C ALA A 192 -2.11 4.03 -47.61
N ASN A 193 -2.05 3.00 -48.47
CA ASN A 193 -2.20 1.61 -48.03
C ASN A 193 -0.88 1.02 -47.49
N ILE A 194 0.26 1.52 -47.96
CA ILE A 194 1.59 1.10 -47.45
C ILE A 194 1.81 1.68 -46.06
N GLY A 195 1.39 2.93 -45.80
CA GLY A 195 1.47 3.56 -44.48
C GLY A 195 0.54 2.95 -43.43
N ARG A 196 -0.58 2.31 -43.82
CA ARG A 196 -1.49 1.64 -42.88
C ARG A 196 -1.00 0.27 -42.42
N THR A 197 -0.25 -0.45 -43.25
CA THR A 197 0.27 -1.77 -42.89
C THR A 197 1.55 -1.71 -42.05
N THR A 198 2.37 -0.67 -42.23
CA THR A 198 3.56 -0.45 -41.39
C THR A 198 3.21 0.15 -40.02
N THR A 199 2.20 1.03 -39.93
CA THR A 199 1.73 1.56 -38.63
C THR A 199 1.02 0.51 -37.78
N LEU A 200 0.32 -0.46 -38.37
CA LEU A 200 -0.34 -1.54 -37.60
C LEU A 200 0.66 -2.55 -37.01
N TYR A 201 1.79 -2.80 -37.65
CA TYR A 201 2.81 -3.73 -37.12
C TYR A 201 3.72 -3.05 -36.08
N ASP A 202 4.02 -1.76 -36.26
CA ASP A 202 4.86 -0.97 -35.37
C ASP A 202 4.10 -0.52 -34.10
N SER A 203 2.86 -0.05 -34.24
CA SER A 203 2.02 0.30 -33.08
C SER A 203 1.65 -0.93 -32.24
N THR A 204 1.55 -2.13 -32.81
CA THR A 204 1.25 -3.33 -32.00
C THR A 204 2.46 -3.80 -31.20
N ALA A 205 3.69 -3.67 -31.72
CA ALA A 205 4.89 -3.97 -30.95
C ALA A 205 5.09 -2.97 -29.80
N ASP A 206 4.93 -1.67 -30.07
CA ASP A 206 5.02 -0.63 -29.05
C ASP A 206 3.89 -0.76 -28.01
N ASP A 207 2.64 -0.98 -28.43
CA ASP A 207 1.51 -1.18 -27.51
C ASP A 207 1.70 -2.41 -26.60
N LEU A 208 2.29 -3.50 -27.13
CA LEU A 208 2.63 -4.68 -26.35
C LEU A 208 3.77 -4.40 -25.35
N VAL A 209 4.76 -3.60 -25.72
CA VAL A 209 5.86 -3.17 -24.83
C VAL A 209 5.33 -2.25 -23.72
N PHE A 210 4.50 -1.26 -24.07
CA PHE A 210 3.85 -0.37 -23.10
C PHE A 210 2.89 -1.13 -22.17
N ASP A 211 2.12 -2.09 -22.66
CA ASP A 211 1.24 -2.91 -21.82
C ASP A 211 2.08 -3.83 -20.90
N LYS A 212 3.16 -4.45 -21.40
CA LYS A 212 4.08 -5.25 -20.56
C LYS A 212 4.75 -4.41 -19.47
N GLN A 213 5.20 -3.20 -19.79
CA GLN A 213 5.81 -2.27 -18.83
C GLN A 213 4.80 -1.78 -17.80
N SER A 214 3.56 -1.47 -18.22
CA SER A 214 2.48 -1.06 -17.32
C SER A 214 2.06 -2.20 -16.37
N ARG A 215 2.09 -3.46 -16.85
CA ARG A 215 1.84 -4.65 -16.03
C ARG A 215 2.94 -4.87 -15.01
N ALA A 216 4.20 -4.73 -15.41
CA ALA A 216 5.34 -4.84 -14.50
C ALA A 216 5.28 -3.77 -13.41
N ALA A 217 4.96 -2.52 -13.78
CA ALA A 217 4.79 -1.42 -12.83
C ALA A 217 3.65 -1.71 -11.82
N ARG A 218 2.48 -2.18 -12.28
CA ARG A 218 1.37 -2.54 -11.38
C ARG A 218 1.70 -3.71 -10.46
N LYS A 219 2.45 -4.71 -10.93
CA LYS A 219 2.92 -5.82 -10.11
C LYS A 219 3.91 -5.35 -9.04
N PHE A 220 4.81 -4.43 -9.41
CA PHE A 220 5.75 -3.81 -8.47
C PHE A 220 5.04 -2.96 -7.43
N GLU A 221 4.06 -2.14 -7.83
CA GLU A 221 3.20 -1.38 -6.92
C GLU A 221 2.49 -2.30 -5.92
N PHE A 222 1.91 -3.41 -6.41
CA PHE A 222 1.27 -4.41 -5.54
C PHE A 222 2.27 -5.04 -4.56
N ALA A 223 3.46 -5.41 -5.01
CA ALA A 223 4.50 -5.98 -4.16
C ALA A 223 4.94 -5.00 -3.06
N LEU A 224 5.11 -3.72 -3.39
CA LEU A 224 5.41 -2.67 -2.41
C LEU A 224 4.28 -2.48 -1.41
N GLU A 225 3.01 -2.55 -1.84
CA GLU A 225 1.87 -2.48 -0.91
C GLU A 225 1.85 -3.67 0.05
N VAL A 226 2.06 -4.89 -0.46
CA VAL A 226 2.11 -6.10 0.37
C VAL A 226 3.26 -6.01 1.38
N PHE A 227 4.47 -5.66 0.92
CA PHE A 227 5.63 -5.53 1.81
C PHE A 227 5.41 -4.47 2.89
N ALA A 228 4.81 -3.33 2.52
CA ALA A 228 4.50 -2.26 3.46
C ALA A 228 3.36 -2.58 4.44
N LEU A 229 2.63 -3.69 4.26
CA LEU A 229 1.59 -4.15 5.20
C LEU A 229 2.09 -5.20 6.16
N VAL A 230 3.22 -5.85 5.86
CA VAL A 230 3.81 -6.85 6.74
C VAL A 230 4.17 -6.16 8.05
N PRO A 231 3.56 -6.55 9.19
CA PRO A 231 3.83 -5.91 10.47
C PRO A 231 5.14 -6.44 11.04
N PHE A 232 6.27 -6.04 10.45
CA PHE A 232 7.62 -6.43 10.91
C PHE A 232 7.89 -6.03 12.37
N GLU A 233 7.10 -5.09 12.90
CA GLU A 233 7.08 -4.64 14.30
C GLU A 233 6.75 -5.74 15.31
N LEU A 234 6.00 -6.76 14.90
CA LEU A 234 5.65 -7.87 15.80
C LEU A 234 6.88 -8.69 16.19
N ILE A 235 7.93 -8.69 15.36
CA ILE A 235 9.17 -9.43 15.61
C ILE A 235 9.95 -8.82 16.80
N PRO A 236 10.37 -7.55 16.79
CA PRO A 236 11.04 -6.93 17.93
C PRO A 236 10.12 -6.85 19.16
N LEU A 237 8.80 -6.71 18.96
CA LEU A 237 7.84 -6.76 20.06
C LEU A 237 7.79 -8.13 20.74
N ALA A 238 7.79 -9.22 19.96
CA ALA A 238 7.80 -10.58 20.50
C ALA A 238 9.14 -10.95 21.16
N LEU A 239 10.25 -10.40 20.66
CA LEU A 239 11.58 -10.60 21.23
C LEU A 239 11.85 -9.68 22.44
N GLY A 240 10.97 -8.72 22.72
CA GLY A 240 11.14 -7.75 23.81
C GLY A 240 12.29 -6.76 23.58
N VAL A 241 12.70 -6.55 22.32
CA VAL A 241 13.75 -5.60 21.94
C VAL A 241 13.10 -4.37 21.34
N TYR A 242 12.66 -3.43 22.17
CA TYR A 242 11.85 -2.29 21.73
C TYR A 242 12.65 -1.28 20.89
N ASP A 243 13.96 -1.19 21.07
CA ASP A 243 14.82 -0.30 20.29
C ASP A 243 14.88 -0.69 18.79
N ALA A 244 14.82 -1.99 18.49
CA ALA A 244 14.75 -2.50 17.13
C ALA A 244 13.40 -2.21 16.43
N LEU A 245 12.38 -1.77 17.18
CA LEU A 245 11.10 -1.34 16.61
C LEU A 245 11.28 -0.17 15.63
N HIS A 246 12.24 0.73 15.90
CA HIS A 246 12.55 1.86 15.03
C HIS A 246 13.04 1.42 13.65
N ILE A 247 13.84 0.35 13.58
CA ILE A 247 14.31 -0.24 12.32
C ILE A 247 13.19 -1.01 11.63
N ALA A 248 12.37 -1.73 12.40
CA ALA A 248 11.25 -2.48 11.84
C ALA A 248 10.25 -1.59 11.08
N HIS A 249 10.15 -0.30 11.43
CA HIS A 249 9.32 0.69 10.73
C HIS A 249 9.85 1.14 9.36
N LEU A 250 11.07 0.75 8.97
CA LEU A 250 11.61 1.06 7.63
C LEU A 250 10.75 0.50 6.50
N ASN A 251 10.07 -0.63 6.74
CA ASN A 251 9.13 -1.23 5.79
C ASN A 251 8.02 -0.25 5.35
N LYS A 252 7.61 0.70 6.21
CA LYS A 252 6.54 1.66 5.92
C LYS A 252 6.97 2.68 4.85
N LEU A 253 8.26 2.92 4.68
CA LEU A 253 8.80 3.80 3.65
C LEU A 253 8.53 3.28 2.23
N CYS A 254 8.29 1.98 2.07
CA CYS A 254 7.86 1.41 0.80
C CYS A 254 6.54 2.02 0.30
N ARG A 255 5.76 2.74 1.12
CA ARG A 255 4.55 3.47 0.66
C ARG A 255 4.83 4.82 0.02
N PHE A 256 6.07 5.31 0.02
CA PHE A 256 6.41 6.63 -0.50
C PHE A 256 6.08 6.80 -2.00
N TYR A 257 6.03 5.72 -2.79
CA TYR A 257 5.60 5.80 -4.19
C TYR A 257 4.17 6.38 -4.34
N LYS A 258 3.30 6.24 -3.32
CA LYS A 258 1.94 6.78 -3.32
C LYS A 258 1.91 8.31 -3.37
N VAL A 259 2.93 9.00 -2.87
CA VAL A 259 3.00 10.47 -2.88
C VAL A 259 2.78 11.01 -4.30
N ARG A 260 3.43 10.40 -5.30
CA ARG A 260 3.26 10.79 -6.72
C ARG A 260 1.82 10.64 -7.19
N ARG A 261 1.16 9.56 -6.78
CA ARG A 261 -0.24 9.27 -7.12
C ARG A 261 -1.20 10.24 -6.42
N CYS A 262 -0.93 10.59 -5.16
CA CYS A 262 -1.71 11.58 -4.41
C CYS A 262 -1.63 12.96 -5.07
N PHE A 263 -0.42 13.42 -5.43
CA PHE A 263 -0.24 14.68 -6.15
C PHE A 263 -0.93 14.69 -7.51
N ALA A 264 -0.85 13.59 -8.28
CA ALA A 264 -1.54 13.48 -9.56
C ALA A 264 -3.07 13.57 -9.40
N ARG A 265 -3.64 12.92 -8.37
CA ARG A 265 -5.08 12.99 -8.07
C ARG A 265 -5.49 14.39 -7.60
N LEU A 266 -4.70 15.01 -6.74
CA LEU A 266 -4.97 16.35 -6.22
C LEU A 266 -4.94 17.38 -7.35
N SER A 267 -3.95 17.28 -8.24
CA SER A 267 -3.87 18.12 -9.45
C SER A 267 -5.10 17.96 -10.34
N LYS A 268 -5.65 16.74 -10.48
CA LYS A 268 -6.87 16.47 -11.25
C LYS A 268 -8.13 17.04 -10.58
N ILE A 269 -8.26 16.93 -9.26
CA ILE A 269 -9.44 17.43 -8.53
C ILE A 269 -9.51 18.97 -8.56
N TYR A 270 -8.34 19.62 -8.54
CA TYR A 270 -8.25 21.07 -8.48
C TYR A 270 -7.90 21.72 -9.84
N SER A 271 -7.97 20.99 -10.95
CA SER A 271 -7.63 21.52 -12.30
C SER A 271 -8.38 22.80 -12.67
N ASP A 272 -9.58 22.96 -12.12
CA ASP A 272 -10.49 24.06 -12.43
C ASP A 272 -10.15 25.34 -11.65
N ARG A 273 -9.19 25.27 -10.71
CA ARG A 273 -8.79 26.42 -9.90
C ARG A 273 -7.57 27.12 -10.49
N PRO A 274 -7.58 28.47 -10.58
CA PRO A 274 -6.53 29.23 -11.25
C PRO A 274 -5.15 29.06 -10.59
N TRP A 275 -5.10 28.91 -9.27
CA TRP A 275 -3.84 28.65 -8.54
C TRP A 275 -3.22 27.29 -8.89
N VAL A 276 -4.05 26.27 -9.15
CA VAL A 276 -3.56 24.95 -9.58
C VAL A 276 -3.18 24.94 -11.04
N GLN A 277 -3.83 25.74 -11.88
CA GLN A 277 -3.39 25.94 -13.26
C GLN A 277 -2.00 26.61 -13.31
N HIS A 278 -1.77 27.58 -12.43
CA HIS A 278 -0.45 28.21 -12.27
C HIS A 278 0.59 27.20 -11.75
N LEU A 279 0.28 26.42 -10.71
CA LEU A 279 1.14 25.32 -10.23
C LEU A 279 1.34 24.19 -11.25
N SER A 280 0.37 24.01 -12.15
CA SER A 280 0.38 23.02 -13.21
C SER A 280 1.33 23.42 -14.34
N SER A 281 1.65 24.72 -14.48
CA SER A 281 2.66 25.21 -15.41
C SER A 281 3.92 24.36 -15.28
N THR A 282 4.44 23.84 -16.39
CA THR A 282 5.53 22.86 -16.42
C THR A 282 6.75 23.34 -15.62
N GLY A 283 7.07 24.65 -15.68
CA GLY A 283 8.17 25.25 -14.92
C GLY A 283 7.92 25.25 -13.41
N ILE A 284 6.72 25.63 -12.96
CA ILE A 284 6.40 25.70 -11.52
C ILE A 284 6.25 24.29 -10.94
N ARG A 285 5.65 23.37 -11.70
CA ARG A 285 5.52 21.96 -11.31
C ARG A 285 6.88 21.31 -11.07
N THR A 286 7.83 21.55 -11.97
CA THR A 286 9.19 21.02 -11.84
C THR A 286 9.91 21.68 -10.67
N LEU A 287 9.81 23.00 -10.52
CA LEU A 287 10.37 23.73 -9.38
C LEU A 287 9.87 23.20 -8.02
N VAL A 288 8.55 23.13 -7.81
CA VAL A 288 7.95 22.65 -6.56
C VAL A 288 8.38 21.21 -6.27
N ARG A 289 8.42 20.36 -7.31
CA ARG A 289 8.87 18.97 -7.19
C ARG A 289 10.35 18.89 -6.80
N THR A 290 11.21 19.69 -7.41
CA THR A 290 12.65 19.75 -7.10
C THR A 290 12.88 20.26 -5.67
N ILE A 291 12.18 21.32 -5.25
CA ILE A 291 12.27 21.84 -3.88
C ILE A 291 11.83 20.77 -2.87
N GLY A 292 10.71 20.09 -3.14
CA GLY A 292 10.22 19.01 -2.27
C GLY A 292 11.22 17.85 -2.16
N TYR A 293 11.83 17.44 -3.27
CA TYR A 293 12.89 16.42 -3.24
C TYR A 293 14.13 16.89 -2.50
N CYS A 294 14.57 18.13 -2.70
CA CYS A 294 15.71 18.70 -1.98
C CYS A 294 15.44 18.76 -0.47
N ALA A 295 14.28 19.27 -0.04
CA ALA A 295 13.89 19.33 1.36
C ALA A 295 13.84 17.94 2.01
N GLY A 296 13.25 16.96 1.32
CA GLY A 296 13.23 15.57 1.79
C GLY A 296 14.62 14.95 1.86
N ALA A 297 15.47 15.19 0.85
CA ALA A 297 16.85 14.73 0.85
C ALA A 297 17.65 15.35 2.00
N CYS A 298 17.54 16.66 2.24
CA CYS A 298 18.19 17.34 3.36
C CYS A 298 17.80 16.72 4.71
N HIS A 299 16.52 16.44 4.92
CA HIS A 299 16.04 15.78 6.13
C HIS A 299 16.69 14.39 6.31
N TRP A 300 16.70 13.57 5.26
CA TRP A 300 17.31 12.24 5.31
C TRP A 300 18.83 12.28 5.52
N VAL A 301 19.51 13.23 4.86
CA VAL A 301 20.94 13.47 5.04
C VAL A 301 21.23 13.81 6.50
N ALA A 302 20.46 14.72 7.08
CA ALA A 302 20.62 15.18 8.46
C ALA A 302 20.40 14.05 9.46
N CYS A 303 19.32 13.29 9.30
CA CYS A 303 19.04 12.12 10.14
C CYS A 303 20.13 11.06 10.04
N GLY A 304 20.65 10.78 8.82
CA GLY A 304 21.76 9.85 8.64
C GLY A 304 23.08 10.38 9.23
N TYR A 305 23.33 11.68 9.18
CA TYR A 305 24.53 12.27 9.78
C TYR A 305 24.52 12.17 11.31
N MET A 306 23.36 12.37 11.93
CA MET A 306 23.17 12.10 13.36
C MET A 306 23.34 10.61 13.68
N LEU A 307 22.78 9.72 12.85
CA LEU A 307 22.92 8.27 13.02
C LEU A 307 24.39 7.85 13.04
N VAL A 308 25.22 8.36 12.13
CA VAL A 308 26.66 8.07 12.09
C VAL A 308 27.34 8.49 13.39
N ALA A 309 27.00 9.67 13.92
CA ALA A 309 27.56 10.14 15.17
C ALA A 309 27.06 9.34 16.39
N HIS A 310 25.79 8.92 16.41
CA HIS A 310 25.28 8.00 17.42
C HIS A 310 25.86 6.60 17.30
N ALA A 311 26.27 6.16 16.11
CA ALA A 311 27.01 4.91 15.90
C ALA A 311 28.49 5.00 16.34
N GLN A 312 29.03 6.20 16.54
CA GLN A 312 30.40 6.41 17.03
C GLN A 312 30.43 6.68 18.55
N CYS A 313 29.49 7.48 19.06
CA CYS A 313 29.51 7.98 20.44
C CYS A 313 28.34 7.49 21.32
N GLY A 314 27.37 6.78 20.76
CA GLY A 314 26.12 6.40 21.42
C GLY A 314 25.08 7.51 21.43
N VAL A 315 23.83 7.16 21.77
CA VAL A 315 22.71 8.12 21.84
C VAL A 315 22.92 9.14 22.97
N SER A 316 23.45 8.67 24.10
CA SER A 316 23.77 9.49 25.28
C SER A 316 25.06 10.29 25.14
N LEU A 317 25.84 10.09 24.07
CA LEU A 317 27.11 10.77 23.78
C LEU A 317 28.21 10.56 24.83
N HIS A 318 28.01 9.69 25.83
CA HIS A 318 28.97 9.43 26.89
C HIS A 318 30.12 8.50 26.47
N SER A 319 29.99 7.79 25.34
CA SER A 319 31.01 6.83 24.90
C SER A 319 32.21 7.50 24.24
N CYS A 320 32.10 8.77 23.86
CA CYS A 320 33.18 9.55 23.28
C CYS A 320 33.83 10.43 24.34
N ASP A 321 35.16 10.43 24.35
CA ASP A 321 35.96 11.32 25.19
C ASP A 321 35.74 12.78 24.74
N PRO A 322 35.33 13.71 25.64
CA PRO A 322 35.17 15.12 25.30
C PRO A 322 36.49 15.84 24.98
N GLU A 323 37.64 15.26 25.34
CA GLU A 323 38.96 15.85 25.12
C GLU A 323 39.55 15.48 23.75
N VAL A 324 39.04 14.43 23.11
CA VAL A 324 39.51 13.95 21.80
C VAL A 324 38.44 14.19 20.73
N GLU A 325 38.76 14.98 19.71
CA GLU A 325 37.86 15.26 18.57
C GLU A 325 37.65 14.00 17.71
N THR A 326 36.82 13.07 18.17
CA THR A 326 36.53 11.80 17.48
C THR A 326 35.35 11.91 16.52
N SER A 327 34.49 12.91 16.67
CA SER A 327 33.29 13.13 15.86
C SER A 327 32.93 14.61 15.82
N TRP A 328 32.07 15.00 14.87
CA TRP A 328 31.55 16.37 14.78
C TRP A 328 30.82 16.79 16.06
N ILE A 329 30.23 15.83 16.77
CA ILE A 329 29.52 16.09 18.03
C ILE A 329 30.50 16.55 19.12
N VAL A 330 31.68 15.93 19.24
CA VAL A 330 32.66 16.36 20.25
C VAL A 330 33.18 17.77 19.94
N ARG A 331 33.44 18.06 18.66
CA ARG A 331 33.90 19.38 18.21
C ARG A 331 32.88 20.49 18.50
N ASP A 332 31.61 20.25 18.22
CA ASP A 332 30.54 21.24 18.44
C ASP A 332 30.03 21.31 19.89
N ARG A 333 30.46 20.35 20.73
CA ARG A 333 30.05 20.18 22.13
C ARG A 333 28.53 20.36 22.39
N PRO A 334 27.59 19.77 21.63
CA PRO A 334 26.17 19.81 21.93
C PRO A 334 25.80 18.80 23.04
N HIS A 335 26.72 18.49 23.96
CA HIS A 335 26.45 17.65 25.12
C HIS A 335 25.34 18.30 25.96
N GLY A 336 24.31 17.52 26.32
CA GLY A 336 23.13 18.05 27.02
C GLY A 336 22.20 18.95 26.19
N ALA A 337 22.47 19.19 24.91
CA ALA A 337 21.58 19.97 24.05
C ALA A 337 20.27 19.22 23.76
N THR A 338 19.18 19.97 23.60
CA THR A 338 17.88 19.41 23.21
C THR A 338 17.95 18.73 21.83
N VAL A 339 17.11 17.71 21.62
CA VAL A 339 16.99 17.01 20.32
C VAL A 339 16.71 18.00 19.19
N ALA A 340 15.90 19.03 19.44
CA ALA A 340 15.61 20.08 18.47
C ALA A 340 16.86 20.87 18.05
N ARG A 341 17.76 21.21 18.98
CA ARG A 341 19.02 21.91 18.67
C ARG A 341 19.95 21.01 17.85
N LYS A 342 20.06 19.74 18.23
CA LYS A 342 20.84 18.72 17.49
C LYS A 342 20.30 18.51 16.06
N TYR A 343 18.98 18.44 15.92
CA TYR A 343 18.30 18.35 14.62
C TYR A 343 18.51 19.60 13.77
N GLY A 344 18.35 20.80 14.33
CA GLY A 344 18.59 22.05 13.63
C GLY A 344 20.01 22.16 13.07
N ARG A 345 21.02 21.76 13.87
CA ARG A 345 22.43 21.81 13.46
C ARG A 345 22.77 20.81 12.35
N THR A 346 22.26 19.58 12.44
CA THR A 346 22.44 18.59 11.35
C THR A 346 21.65 18.92 10.09
N LEU A 347 20.46 19.50 10.22
CA LEU A 347 19.68 19.97 9.07
C LEU A 347 20.34 21.16 8.38
N TYR A 348 20.93 22.07 9.15
CA TYR A 348 21.75 23.16 8.63
C TYR A 348 22.93 22.63 7.82
N TRP A 349 23.71 21.71 8.39
CA TRP A 349 24.82 21.06 7.69
C TRP A 349 24.38 20.36 6.40
N ALA A 350 23.30 19.57 6.47
CA ALA A 350 22.75 18.84 5.33
C ALA A 350 22.33 19.79 4.20
N SER A 351 21.63 20.88 4.55
CA SER A 351 21.15 21.86 3.57
C SER A 351 22.30 22.55 2.84
N ARG A 352 23.38 22.89 3.55
CA ARG A 352 24.57 23.48 2.94
C ARG A 352 25.30 22.51 2.03
N THR A 353 25.44 21.27 2.46
CA THR A 353 26.09 20.20 1.67
C THR A 353 25.31 19.93 0.39
N MET A 354 23.98 19.91 0.45
CA MET A 354 23.11 19.71 -0.71
C MET A 354 23.09 20.90 -1.67
N VAL A 355 23.27 22.13 -1.17
CA VAL A 355 23.33 23.36 -1.99
C VAL A 355 24.77 23.72 -2.37
N LEU A 356 25.76 22.88 -2.02
CA LEU A 356 27.19 23.08 -2.31
C LEU A 356 27.78 24.37 -1.70
N LEU A 357 27.22 24.85 -0.59
CA LEU A 357 27.76 25.99 0.17
C LEU A 357 28.83 25.51 1.15
N GLY A 358 30.10 25.59 0.76
CA GLY A 358 31.24 25.08 1.54
C GLY A 358 31.76 26.04 2.62
N TYR A 359 31.09 26.14 3.77
CA TYR A 359 31.70 26.78 4.95
C TYR A 359 31.95 25.77 6.08
N ASP A 360 32.97 26.05 6.89
CA ASP A 360 33.56 25.17 7.91
C ASP A 360 32.95 25.31 9.32
N ASP A 361 31.62 25.34 9.45
CA ASP A 361 30.98 25.41 10.79
C ASP A 361 30.72 24.01 11.39
N VAL A 362 30.30 23.06 10.55
CA VAL A 362 30.14 21.65 10.94
C VAL A 362 30.89 20.83 9.92
N THR A 363 32.03 20.26 10.30
CA THR A 363 32.85 19.44 9.42
C THR A 363 32.96 18.00 9.91
N PRO A 364 33.00 17.04 8.97
CA PRO A 364 33.28 15.65 9.32
C PRO A 364 34.70 15.57 9.88
N VAL A 365 34.84 14.99 11.06
CA VAL A 365 36.13 14.78 11.74
C VAL A 365 36.55 13.32 11.59
N SER A 366 35.60 12.40 11.68
CA SER A 366 35.87 10.97 11.63
C SER A 366 35.92 10.43 10.20
N ASN A 367 36.59 9.28 10.01
CA ASN A 367 36.59 8.55 8.74
C ASN A 367 35.16 8.19 8.29
N GLY A 368 34.29 7.80 9.23
CA GLY A 368 32.90 7.46 8.95
C GLY A 368 32.08 8.66 8.47
N GLU A 369 32.23 9.81 9.12
CA GLU A 369 31.59 11.07 8.72
C GLU A 369 32.12 11.56 7.36
N THR A 370 33.42 11.41 7.13
CA THR A 370 34.08 11.80 5.88
C THR A 370 33.62 10.94 4.72
N ILE A 371 33.51 9.62 4.90
CA ILE A 371 32.93 8.72 3.90
C ILE A 371 31.48 9.11 3.63
N TYR A 372 30.66 9.27 4.68
CA TYR A 372 29.26 9.65 4.53
C TYR A 372 29.07 10.98 3.76
N GLY A 373 29.90 11.99 4.06
CA GLY A 373 29.88 13.29 3.38
C GLY A 373 30.48 13.28 1.96
N SER A 374 31.49 12.43 1.70
CA SER A 374 32.19 12.36 0.41
C SER A 374 31.47 11.48 -0.61
N THR A 375 30.86 10.37 -0.20
CA THR A 375 30.09 9.48 -1.09
C THR A 375 28.98 10.24 -1.82
N ARG A 376 28.38 11.26 -1.18
CA ARG A 376 27.33 12.09 -1.81
C ARG A 376 27.86 13.14 -2.78
N ARG A 377 29.12 13.57 -2.66
CA ARG A 377 29.74 14.55 -3.56
C ARG A 377 30.07 13.98 -4.95
N ARG A 378 30.06 12.65 -5.11
CA ARG A 378 30.26 11.97 -6.40
C ARG A 378 28.98 11.56 -7.13
N THR A 379 27.82 11.64 -6.46
CA THR A 379 26.52 11.15 -7.00
C THR A 379 25.54 12.27 -7.37
N LEU A 380 25.91 13.53 -7.15
CA LEU A 380 25.27 14.71 -7.73
C LEU A 380 26.16 15.21 -8.86
#